data_AF-A0A2H3C158-F1
#
_entry.id   AF-A0A2H3C158-F1
#
_cell.length_a   1.000
_cell.length_b   1.000
_cell.length_c   1.000
_cell.angle_alpha   90.00
_cell.angle_beta   90.00
_cell.angle_gamma   90.00
#
_symmetry.space_group_name_H-M   'P 1'
#
loop_
_entity.id
_entity.type
_entity.pdbx_description
1 polymer ?
#
loop_
_entity_poly.entity_id
_entity_poly.type
_entity_poly.pdbx_seq_one_letter_code
_entity_poly.pdbx_strand_id
1 'polypeptide(L)'
;MDPSLPTLPTISGDYNIMLDVYTHNTARPTGGTSDPEYGNTERLAELGKRMLDLAVTHHYFHVKPHLSAGDIAARKDEALSDDTIVRWIEGYELKNKIRAYPHDVLDDPNELRIFFHTFIGALYIRNGIHEVQDWISHLIDPTQEPAPMPSPPQQQQPTQGLPTQPSQPPPPIPPFNPSIPPPMAQTPLGLSSLVTLQVIHQTAAQKGYNVTYGAQSEGLPHAPTWTVQCLFNGQVAGTGTARSQKLAREEAARQAWNAYGWGPQV
;
A
#
# COMPACT_ATOMS: atom_id res chain seq x y z
N MET A 1 8.41 -28.86 1.34
CA MET A 1 8.70 -27.53 1.95
C MET A 1 9.80 -27.64 2.98
N ASP A 2 10.81 -26.77 2.88
CA ASP A 2 11.90 -26.65 3.86
C ASP A 2 11.40 -25.93 5.12
N PRO A 3 11.52 -26.53 6.33
CA PRO A 3 11.04 -25.91 7.58
C PRO A 3 11.83 -24.68 8.02
N SER A 4 12.96 -24.37 7.39
CA SER A 4 13.78 -23.19 7.70
C SER A 4 13.31 -21.91 7.01
N LEU A 5 12.42 -22.01 6.02
CA LEU A 5 11.92 -20.85 5.28
C LEU A 5 10.67 -20.25 5.96
N PRO A 6 10.52 -18.92 5.99
CA PRO A 6 9.32 -18.28 6.54
C PRO A 6 8.09 -18.67 5.71
N THR A 7 6.89 -18.56 6.28
CA THR A 7 5.66 -18.87 5.54
C THR A 7 5.53 -18.00 4.28
N LEU A 8 5.24 -18.63 3.14
CA LEU A 8 5.07 -17.90 1.89
C LEU A 8 3.85 -16.95 1.99
N PRO A 9 4.02 -15.64 1.77
CA PRO A 9 2.92 -14.69 1.80
C PRO A 9 1.88 -15.03 0.73
N THR A 10 0.60 -14.90 1.10
CA THR A 10 -0.48 -15.04 0.12
C THR A 10 -0.77 -13.68 -0.52
N ILE A 11 -0.77 -13.65 -1.85
CA ILE A 11 -1.18 -12.48 -2.64
C ILE A 11 -2.68 -12.27 -2.40
N SER A 12 -3.03 -11.21 -1.66
CA SER A 12 -4.41 -11.00 -1.22
C SER A 12 -5.32 -10.47 -2.34
N GLY A 13 -6.44 -11.14 -2.60
CA GLY A 13 -7.56 -10.62 -3.40
C GLY A 13 -7.75 -11.23 -4.79
N ASP A 14 -7.71 -10.44 -5.87
CA ASP A 14 -8.20 -10.84 -7.21
C ASP A 14 -7.45 -12.08 -7.75
N TYR A 15 -8.18 -13.14 -8.10
CA TYR A 15 -7.62 -14.38 -8.63
C TYR A 15 -6.80 -14.17 -9.92
N ASN A 16 -7.12 -13.11 -10.67
CA ASN A 16 -6.48 -12.81 -11.94
C ASN A 16 -4.98 -12.50 -11.79
N ILE A 17 -4.58 -11.69 -10.80
CA ILE A 17 -3.16 -11.36 -10.60
C ILE A 17 -2.35 -12.59 -10.19
N MET A 18 -2.94 -13.47 -9.37
CA MET A 18 -2.30 -14.72 -8.98
C MET A 18 -2.13 -15.62 -10.20
N LEU A 19 -3.19 -15.81 -10.99
CA LEU A 19 -3.14 -16.61 -12.22
C LEU A 19 -2.06 -16.10 -13.17
N ASP A 20 -1.98 -14.78 -13.32
CA ASP A 20 -0.99 -14.13 -14.15
C ASP A 20 0.45 -14.38 -13.65
N VAL A 21 0.71 -14.17 -12.36
CA VAL A 21 2.04 -14.40 -11.76
C VAL A 21 2.51 -15.84 -11.94
N TYR A 22 1.60 -16.81 -11.79
CA TYR A 22 1.90 -18.24 -11.94
C TYR A 22 1.84 -18.75 -13.39
N THR A 23 1.69 -17.86 -14.39
CA THR A 23 1.69 -18.25 -15.81
C THR A 23 2.89 -17.65 -16.53
N HIS A 24 3.82 -18.52 -16.91
CA HIS A 24 5.04 -18.16 -17.64
C HIS A 24 4.71 -17.59 -19.03
N ASN A 25 5.59 -16.74 -19.57
CA ASN A 25 5.38 -16.08 -20.85
C ASN A 25 5.10 -17.06 -22.01
N THR A 26 5.73 -18.24 -21.99
CA THR A 26 5.52 -19.26 -23.03
C THR A 26 4.12 -19.90 -22.99
N ALA A 27 3.43 -19.84 -21.84
CA ALA A 27 2.07 -20.35 -21.68
C ALA A 27 1.00 -19.27 -21.94
N ARG A 28 1.40 -18.02 -22.18
CA ARG A 28 0.48 -16.91 -22.38
C ARG A 28 0.02 -16.82 -23.84
N PRO A 29 -1.27 -16.55 -24.09
CA PRO A 29 -1.74 -16.22 -25.43
C PRO A 29 -1.05 -14.95 -25.94
N THR A 30 -0.53 -14.99 -27.16
CA THR A 30 0.02 -13.81 -27.85
C THR A 30 -1.08 -12.76 -27.99
N GLY A 31 -0.88 -11.57 -27.40
CA GLY A 31 -1.87 -10.49 -27.42
C GLY A 31 -2.82 -10.44 -26.21
N GLY A 32 -2.42 -10.99 -25.07
CA GLY A 32 -3.18 -10.91 -23.81
C GLY A 32 -3.61 -9.48 -23.46
N THR A 33 -4.83 -9.35 -22.95
CA THR A 33 -5.39 -8.08 -22.48
C THR A 33 -4.55 -7.53 -21.32
N SER A 34 -4.03 -6.32 -21.45
CA SER A 34 -3.36 -5.64 -20.34
C SER A 34 -4.36 -5.36 -19.22
N ASP A 35 -4.02 -5.78 -18.01
CA ASP A 35 -4.83 -5.52 -16.82
C ASP A 35 -4.84 -4.00 -16.53
N PRO A 36 -5.99 -3.40 -16.19
CA PRO A 36 -6.07 -1.95 -15.95
C PRO A 36 -5.30 -1.49 -14.70
N GLU A 37 -5.03 -2.37 -13.73
CA GLU A 37 -4.32 -2.05 -12.48
C GLU A 37 -2.81 -2.15 -12.64
N TYR A 38 -2.30 -3.25 -13.20
CA TYR A 38 -0.85 -3.53 -13.29
C TYR A 38 -0.31 -3.68 -14.72
N GLY A 39 -1.16 -3.69 -15.74
CA GLY A 39 -0.77 -3.84 -17.15
C GLY A 39 -0.36 -5.26 -17.51
N ASN A 40 0.92 -5.59 -17.34
CA ASN A 40 1.48 -6.90 -17.69
C ASN A 40 2.44 -7.41 -16.61
N THR A 41 2.83 -8.67 -16.71
CA THR A 41 3.77 -9.28 -15.75
C THR A 41 5.19 -8.72 -15.84
N GLU A 42 5.63 -8.25 -17.00
CA GLU A 42 6.95 -7.61 -17.13
C GLU A 42 7.05 -6.35 -16.26
N ARG A 43 5.98 -5.56 -16.18
CA ARG A 43 5.90 -4.41 -15.26
C ARG A 43 5.94 -4.84 -13.81
N LEU A 44 5.27 -5.94 -13.46
CA LEU A 44 5.33 -6.52 -12.11
C LEU A 44 6.75 -7.00 -11.78
N ALA A 45 7.44 -7.63 -12.74
CA ALA A 45 8.83 -8.07 -12.58
C ALA A 45 9.77 -6.89 -12.34
N GLU A 46 9.66 -5.82 -13.13
CA GLU A 46 10.49 -4.62 -12.94
C GLU A 46 10.22 -3.95 -11.58
N LEU A 47 8.95 -3.86 -11.17
CA LEU A 47 8.59 -3.33 -9.85
C LEU A 47 9.16 -4.20 -8.72
N GLY A 48 8.96 -5.51 -8.80
CA GLY A 48 9.40 -6.45 -7.79
C GLY A 48 10.92 -6.55 -7.67
N LYS A 49 11.65 -6.41 -8.78
CA LYS A 49 13.12 -6.31 -8.77
C LYS A 49 13.59 -5.14 -7.89
N ARG A 50 13.04 -3.94 -8.11
CA ARG A 50 13.39 -2.75 -7.31
C ARG A 50 12.98 -2.89 -5.85
N MET A 51 11.83 -3.53 -5.61
CA MET A 51 11.35 -3.79 -4.26
C MET A 51 12.25 -4.78 -3.52
N LEU A 52 12.72 -5.84 -4.19
CA LEU A 52 13.67 -6.79 -3.63
C LEU A 52 15.00 -6.10 -3.28
N ASP A 53 15.57 -5.33 -4.22
CA ASP A 53 16.80 -4.54 -3.99
C ASP A 53 16.66 -3.62 -2.77
N LEU A 54 15.54 -2.89 -2.68
CA LEU A 54 15.26 -1.99 -1.56
C LEU A 54 15.15 -2.79 -0.25
N ALA A 55 14.41 -3.89 -0.25
CA ALA A 55 14.13 -4.65 0.97
C ALA A 55 15.39 -5.28 1.57
N VAL A 56 16.26 -5.85 0.73
CA VAL A 56 17.55 -6.43 1.12
C VAL A 56 18.50 -5.34 1.62
N THR A 57 18.57 -4.21 0.90
CA THR A 57 19.41 -3.07 1.29
C THR A 57 18.94 -2.50 2.63
N HIS A 58 17.63 -2.33 2.81
CA HIS A 58 17.02 -1.84 4.03
C HIS A 58 17.29 -2.78 5.21
N HIS A 59 17.24 -4.10 5.00
CA HIS A 59 17.61 -5.08 6.01
C HIS A 59 19.05 -4.88 6.48
N TYR A 60 20.03 -4.95 5.56
CA TYR A 60 21.45 -4.82 5.93
C TYR A 60 21.84 -3.44 6.48
N PHE A 61 21.12 -2.38 6.11
CA PHE A 61 21.32 -1.05 6.69
C PHE A 61 21.01 -1.02 8.20
N HIS A 62 20.05 -1.82 8.66
CA HIS A 62 19.61 -1.85 10.06
C HIS A 62 20.32 -2.92 10.91
N VAL A 63 21.06 -3.85 10.29
CA VAL A 63 21.87 -4.85 11.00
C VAL A 63 22.90 -4.17 11.90
N LYS A 64 23.09 -4.75 13.11
CA LYS A 64 24.08 -4.30 14.10
C LYS A 64 25.17 -5.36 14.29
N PRO A 65 26.46 -4.98 14.34
CA PRO A 65 27.00 -3.62 14.18
C PRO A 65 26.78 -3.06 12.77
N HIS A 66 26.72 -1.72 12.66
CA HIS A 66 26.47 -1.06 11.38
C HIS A 66 27.52 -1.45 10.33
N LEU A 67 27.04 -1.81 9.16
CA LEU A 67 27.87 -2.17 8.01
C LEU A 67 28.29 -0.93 7.23
N SER A 68 29.45 -1.01 6.57
CA SER A 68 29.83 0.01 5.60
C SER A 68 28.98 -0.09 4.32
N ALA A 69 28.93 0.97 3.52
CA ALA A 69 28.19 0.94 2.24
C ALA A 69 28.71 -0.16 1.29
N GLY A 70 30.03 -0.42 1.30
CA GLY A 70 30.62 -1.50 0.50
C GLY A 70 30.21 -2.89 0.98
N ASP A 71 30.15 -3.09 2.30
CA ASP A 71 29.71 -4.36 2.89
C ASP A 71 28.22 -4.61 2.65
N ILE A 72 27.39 -3.56 2.69
CA ILE A 72 25.96 -3.65 2.35
C ILE A 72 25.80 -4.10 0.91
N ALA A 73 26.53 -3.49 -0.03
CA ALA A 73 26.47 -3.88 -1.45
C ALA A 73 26.93 -5.33 -1.65
N ALA A 74 28.06 -5.73 -1.04
CA ALA A 74 28.59 -7.08 -1.16
C ALA A 74 27.62 -8.14 -0.61
N ARG A 75 27.06 -7.93 0.58
CA ARG A 75 26.07 -8.86 1.17
C ARG A 75 24.76 -8.89 0.40
N LYS A 76 24.34 -7.75 -0.16
CA LYS A 76 23.16 -7.69 -1.02
C LYS A 76 23.37 -8.54 -2.27
N ASP A 77 24.50 -8.41 -2.95
CA ASP A 77 24.81 -9.20 -4.15
C ASP A 77 24.93 -10.70 -3.84
N GLU A 78 25.48 -11.06 -2.68
CA GLU A 78 25.51 -12.44 -2.19
C GLU A 78 24.09 -12.99 -1.92
N ALA A 79 23.26 -12.23 -1.20
CA ALA A 79 21.89 -12.61 -0.86
C ALA A 79 20.98 -12.70 -2.10
N LEU A 80 21.27 -11.93 -3.14
CA LEU A 80 20.52 -11.91 -4.41
C LEU A 80 21.17 -12.74 -5.52
N SER A 81 22.08 -13.63 -5.17
CA SER A 81 22.67 -14.61 -6.10
C SER A 81 21.61 -15.54 -6.69
N ASP A 82 21.87 -16.00 -7.92
CA ASP A 82 21.00 -16.96 -8.63
C ASP A 82 20.76 -18.22 -7.80
N ASP A 83 21.82 -18.80 -7.24
CA ASP A 83 21.74 -19.97 -6.36
C ASP A 83 20.82 -19.77 -5.16
N THR A 84 20.75 -18.55 -4.63
CA THR A 84 19.91 -18.24 -3.47
C THR A 84 18.45 -18.11 -3.85
N ILE A 85 18.15 -17.45 -4.97
CA ILE A 85 16.78 -17.35 -5.48
C ILE A 85 16.25 -18.74 -5.88
N VAL A 86 17.07 -19.56 -6.56
CA VAL A 86 16.71 -20.94 -6.92
C VAL A 86 16.39 -21.75 -5.67
N ARG A 87 17.26 -21.70 -4.65
CA ARG A 87 17.04 -22.40 -3.37
C ARG A 87 15.73 -21.99 -2.71
N TRP A 88 15.38 -20.71 -2.69
CA TRP A 88 14.10 -20.24 -2.13
C TRP A 88 12.91 -20.77 -2.93
N ILE A 89 12.96 -20.71 -4.26
CA ILE A 89 11.88 -21.22 -5.13
C ILE A 89 11.67 -22.72 -4.95
N GLU A 90 12.76 -23.49 -4.87
CA GLU A 90 12.72 -24.93 -4.63
C GLU A 90 12.18 -25.25 -3.22
N GLY A 91 12.64 -24.53 -2.20
CA GLY A 91 12.18 -24.73 -0.82
C GLY A 91 10.69 -24.46 -0.62
N TYR A 92 10.12 -23.53 -1.38
CA TYR A 92 8.68 -23.26 -1.44
C TYR A 92 7.91 -24.13 -2.45
N GLU A 93 8.60 -25.01 -3.17
CA GLU A 93 8.02 -25.86 -4.23
C GLU A 93 7.24 -25.03 -5.27
N LEU A 94 7.69 -23.79 -5.53
CA LEU A 94 6.99 -22.85 -6.41
C LEU A 94 7.09 -23.25 -7.87
N LYS A 95 8.18 -23.90 -8.28
CA LYS A 95 8.40 -24.38 -9.65
C LYS A 95 7.23 -25.23 -10.15
N ASN A 96 6.70 -26.12 -9.31
CA ASN A 96 5.56 -26.99 -9.63
C ASN A 96 4.23 -26.24 -9.77
N LYS A 97 4.13 -25.01 -9.25
CA LYS A 97 2.93 -24.16 -9.33
C LYS A 97 2.93 -23.30 -10.59
N ILE A 98 4.06 -23.14 -11.27
CA ILE A 98 4.19 -22.31 -12.46
C ILE A 98 3.70 -23.10 -13.68
N ARG A 99 2.78 -22.49 -14.42
CA ARG A 99 2.31 -23.00 -15.70
C ARG A 99 3.26 -22.53 -16.80
N ALA A 100 4.08 -23.44 -17.30
CA ALA A 100 5.04 -23.19 -18.37
C ALA A 100 5.04 -24.33 -19.39
N TYR A 101 5.21 -23.99 -20.66
CA TYR A 101 5.28 -24.95 -21.77
C TYR A 101 6.41 -24.54 -22.73
N PRO A 102 7.44 -25.38 -22.97
CA PRO A 102 7.79 -26.58 -22.19
C PRO A 102 8.12 -26.22 -20.72
N HIS A 103 8.03 -27.18 -19.80
CA HIS A 103 8.29 -26.93 -18.38
C HIS A 103 9.80 -26.76 -18.08
N ASP A 104 10.65 -27.37 -18.89
CA ASP A 104 12.12 -27.31 -18.80
C ASP A 104 12.67 -25.87 -18.93
N VAL A 105 11.87 -24.93 -19.43
CA VAL A 105 12.23 -23.49 -19.44
C VAL A 105 12.49 -22.95 -18.02
N LEU A 106 11.89 -23.58 -16.99
CA LEU A 106 12.08 -23.24 -15.59
C LEU A 106 13.34 -23.86 -14.98
N ASP A 107 14.17 -24.55 -15.77
CA ASP A 107 15.51 -24.96 -15.36
C ASP A 107 16.52 -23.81 -15.49
N ASP A 108 16.19 -22.76 -16.26
CA ASP A 108 17.01 -21.55 -16.35
C ASP A 108 16.86 -20.70 -15.07
N PRO A 109 17.96 -20.45 -14.31
CA PRO A 109 17.90 -19.60 -13.13
C PRO A 109 17.41 -18.18 -13.44
N ASN A 110 17.64 -17.67 -14.65
CA ASN A 110 17.19 -16.35 -15.04
C ASN A 110 15.64 -16.27 -15.13
N GLU A 111 14.98 -17.31 -15.62
CA GLU A 111 13.51 -17.38 -15.68
C GLU A 111 12.90 -17.50 -14.29
N LEU A 112 13.52 -18.30 -13.41
CA LEU A 112 13.13 -18.41 -12.01
C LEU A 112 13.27 -17.07 -11.27
N ARG A 113 14.34 -16.32 -11.56
CA ARG A 113 14.54 -14.96 -11.04
C ARG A 113 13.45 -14.00 -11.54
N ILE A 114 13.10 -14.02 -12.82
CA ILE A 114 12.01 -13.19 -13.37
C ILE A 114 10.69 -13.53 -12.68
N PHE A 115 10.38 -14.82 -12.49
CA PHE A 115 9.21 -15.25 -11.73
C PHE A 115 9.23 -14.71 -10.29
N PHE A 116 10.35 -14.84 -9.59
CA PHE A 116 10.48 -14.35 -8.20
C PHE A 116 10.22 -12.85 -8.11
N HIS A 117 10.81 -12.06 -9.01
CA HIS A 117 10.53 -10.64 -9.11
C HIS A 117 9.05 -10.35 -9.40
N THR A 118 8.45 -11.09 -10.35
CA THR A 118 7.03 -10.93 -10.69
C THR A 118 6.14 -11.18 -9.48
N PHE A 119 6.44 -12.23 -8.71
CA PHE A 119 5.73 -12.56 -7.47
C PHE A 119 5.85 -11.44 -6.42
N ILE A 120 7.05 -10.91 -6.19
CA ILE A 120 7.27 -9.79 -5.27
C ILE A 120 6.50 -8.54 -5.72
N GLY A 121 6.50 -8.23 -7.02
CA GLY A 121 5.76 -7.10 -7.56
C GLY A 121 4.26 -7.21 -7.32
N ALA A 122 3.70 -8.40 -7.52
CA ALA A 122 2.30 -8.67 -7.22
C ALA A 122 2.00 -8.58 -5.72
N LEU A 123 2.87 -9.14 -4.87
CA LEU A 123 2.73 -9.06 -3.43
C LEU A 123 2.73 -7.60 -2.95
N TYR A 124 3.61 -6.77 -3.50
CA TYR A 124 3.68 -5.34 -3.17
C TYR A 124 2.37 -4.61 -3.51
N ILE A 125 1.80 -4.81 -4.70
CA ILE A 125 0.56 -4.12 -5.10
C ILE A 125 -0.62 -4.52 -4.22
N ARG A 126 -0.68 -5.79 -3.80
CA ARG A 126 -1.82 -6.34 -3.05
C ARG A 126 -1.71 -6.15 -1.54
N ASN A 127 -0.52 -6.34 -0.99
CA ASN A 127 -0.28 -6.40 0.45
C ASN A 127 0.52 -5.19 0.96
N GLY A 128 1.21 -4.46 0.09
CA GLY A 128 1.99 -3.28 0.42
C GLY A 128 3.44 -3.57 0.83
N ILE A 129 4.17 -2.49 1.14
CA ILE A 129 5.61 -2.55 1.38
C ILE A 129 6.00 -3.30 2.66
N HIS A 130 5.19 -3.20 3.72
CA HIS A 130 5.53 -3.77 5.02
C HIS A 130 5.58 -5.30 4.98
N GLU A 131 4.59 -5.91 4.33
CA GLU A 131 4.51 -7.36 4.15
C GLU A 131 5.68 -7.90 3.32
N VAL A 132 6.05 -7.19 2.26
CA VAL A 132 7.21 -7.54 1.43
C VAL A 132 8.52 -7.41 2.21
N GLN A 133 8.69 -6.31 2.95
CA GLN A 133 9.90 -6.07 3.74
C GLN A 133 10.08 -7.12 4.83
N ASP A 134 9.02 -7.42 5.58
CA ASP A 134 9.04 -8.38 6.68
C ASP A 134 9.38 -9.77 6.15
N TRP A 135 8.68 -10.22 5.10
CA TRP A 135 8.95 -11.51 4.50
C TRP A 135 10.38 -11.63 3.95
N ILE A 136 10.87 -10.63 3.20
CA ILE A 136 12.22 -10.67 2.63
C ILE A 136 13.29 -10.64 3.74
N SER A 137 13.06 -9.89 4.82
CA SER A 137 14.01 -9.83 5.95
C SER A 137 14.16 -11.21 6.61
N HIS A 138 13.05 -11.91 6.87
CA HIS A 138 13.08 -13.27 7.42
C HIS A 138 13.63 -14.30 6.41
N LEU A 139 13.48 -14.04 5.11
CA LEU A 139 13.98 -14.94 4.07
C LEU A 139 15.52 -14.89 3.96
N ILE A 140 16.11 -13.71 4.20
CA ILE A 140 17.56 -13.49 4.16
C ILE A 140 18.22 -13.89 5.48
N ASP A 141 17.57 -13.57 6.61
CA ASP A 141 18.07 -13.90 7.95
C ASP A 141 16.95 -14.53 8.79
N PRO A 142 16.75 -15.86 8.71
CA PRO A 142 15.73 -16.56 9.49
C PRO A 142 16.02 -16.57 11.00
N THR A 143 17.22 -16.11 11.41
CA THR A 143 17.69 -16.04 12.80
C THR A 143 17.40 -14.72 13.48
N GLN A 144 16.96 -13.69 12.72
CA GLN A 144 16.71 -12.38 13.29
C GLN A 144 15.39 -12.37 14.07
N GLU A 145 15.49 -12.17 15.39
CA GLU A 145 14.33 -11.88 16.23
C GLU A 145 13.69 -10.57 15.73
N PRO A 146 12.37 -10.53 15.44
CA PRO A 146 11.73 -9.34 14.91
C PRO A 146 12.04 -8.17 15.85
N ALA A 147 12.66 -7.13 15.31
CA ALA A 147 12.97 -5.94 16.08
C ALA A 147 11.69 -5.51 16.82
N PRO A 148 11.73 -5.30 18.16
CA PRO A 148 10.55 -4.90 18.90
C PRO A 148 10.00 -3.66 18.22
N MET A 149 8.79 -3.77 17.66
CA MET A 149 8.10 -2.65 17.05
C MET A 149 8.18 -1.47 18.03
N PRO A 150 8.57 -0.27 17.58
CA PRO A 150 8.40 0.91 18.42
C PRO A 150 6.92 0.94 18.76
N SER A 151 6.61 0.71 20.03
CA SER A 151 5.25 0.75 20.52
C SER A 151 4.66 2.08 20.06
N PRO A 152 3.46 2.11 19.44
CA PRO A 152 2.80 3.38 19.21
C PRO A 152 2.78 4.11 20.55
N PRO A 153 3.14 5.41 20.62
CA PRO A 153 3.14 6.15 21.86
C PRO A 153 1.79 5.92 22.52
N GLN A 154 1.81 5.24 23.68
CA GLN A 154 0.62 4.99 24.46
C GLN A 154 -0.06 6.35 24.66
N GLN A 155 -1.17 6.56 23.96
CA GLN A 155 -2.09 7.61 24.32
C GLN A 155 -2.46 7.34 25.76
N GLN A 156 -1.96 8.19 26.66
CA GLN A 156 -2.26 8.14 28.08
C GLN A 156 -3.79 8.06 28.22
N GLN A 157 -4.27 6.89 28.62
CA GLN A 157 -5.64 6.74 29.07
C GLN A 157 -5.84 7.70 30.26
N PRO A 158 -6.90 8.52 30.28
CA PRO A 158 -7.18 9.33 31.45
C PRO A 158 -7.54 8.40 32.61
N THR A 159 -6.66 8.32 33.61
CA THR A 159 -6.95 7.65 34.88
C THR A 159 -8.08 8.38 35.59
N GLN A 160 -9.20 7.67 35.79
CA GLN A 160 -10.30 8.12 36.61
C GLN A 160 -9.90 8.08 38.10
N GLY A 161 -10.12 9.21 38.79
CA GLY A 161 -10.61 9.24 40.18
C GLY A 161 -9.63 9.67 41.28
N LEU A 162 -9.83 10.89 41.82
CA LEU A 162 -10.00 11.27 43.25
C LEU A 162 -9.82 12.82 43.44
N PRO A 163 -10.33 13.44 44.53
CA PRO A 163 -11.33 14.50 44.44
C PRO A 163 -10.81 15.95 44.45
N THR A 164 -11.72 16.82 44.01
CA THR A 164 -11.66 18.27 43.83
C THR A 164 -11.37 19.08 45.10
N GLN A 165 -10.48 20.07 44.97
CA GLN A 165 -10.37 21.21 45.89
C GLN A 165 -11.03 22.45 45.24
N PRO A 166 -11.77 23.30 45.98
CA PRO A 166 -12.61 24.33 45.37
C PRO A 166 -11.85 25.61 44.97
N SER A 167 -12.06 25.99 43.70
CA SER A 167 -12.39 27.33 43.21
C SER A 167 -11.54 28.52 43.65
N GLN A 168 -10.61 28.94 42.79
CA GLN A 168 -10.28 30.35 42.62
C GLN A 168 -10.89 30.86 41.30
N PRO A 169 -11.50 32.07 41.27
CA PRO A 169 -12.01 32.64 40.03
C PRO A 169 -10.86 33.05 39.10
N PRO A 170 -10.99 32.88 37.77
CA PRO A 170 -9.96 33.27 36.82
C PRO A 170 -9.85 34.81 36.70
N PRO A 171 -8.65 35.36 36.48
CA PRO A 171 -8.47 36.77 36.14
C PRO A 171 -9.02 37.10 34.74
N PRO A 172 -9.32 38.38 34.44
CA PRO A 172 -9.89 38.78 33.16
C PRO A 172 -8.90 38.63 32.00
N ILE A 173 -9.41 38.10 30.89
CA ILE A 173 -8.68 37.81 29.65
C ILE A 173 -8.33 39.13 28.94
N PRO A 174 -7.07 39.38 28.54
CA PRO A 174 -6.73 40.51 27.67
C PRO A 174 -7.23 40.27 26.22
N PRO A 175 -7.45 41.33 25.42
CA PRO A 175 -8.05 41.18 24.09
C PRO A 175 -7.15 40.39 23.14
N PHE A 176 -7.77 39.46 22.42
CA PHE A 176 -7.19 38.64 21.36
C PHE A 176 -6.45 39.49 20.32
N ASN A 177 -5.18 39.17 20.08
CA ASN A 177 -4.41 39.68 18.94
C ASN A 177 -4.27 38.53 17.91
N PRO A 178 -4.85 38.62 16.70
CA PRO A 178 -4.80 37.53 15.73
C PRO A 178 -3.56 37.67 14.85
N SER A 179 -2.41 37.25 15.34
CA SER A 179 -1.21 37.11 14.51
C SER A 179 -0.20 36.20 15.22
N ILE A 180 -0.27 34.89 14.97
CA ILE A 180 0.84 33.92 14.86
C ILE A 180 0.21 32.58 14.40
N PRO A 181 0.56 32.03 13.22
CA PRO A 181 0.22 30.65 12.85
C PRO A 181 1.24 29.64 13.41
N PRO A 182 0.85 28.37 13.69
CA PRO A 182 1.77 27.30 14.07
C PRO A 182 2.52 26.70 12.86
N PRO A 183 3.67 26.03 13.07
CA PRO A 183 4.55 25.55 12.01
C PRO A 183 4.04 24.22 11.42
N MET A 184 3.82 24.17 10.10
CA MET A 184 3.57 22.92 9.38
C MET A 184 4.88 22.27 8.96
N ALA A 185 5.06 21.02 9.40
CA ALA A 185 6.05 20.10 8.87
C ALA A 185 5.74 19.78 7.40
N GLN A 186 6.82 19.70 6.63
CA GLN A 186 6.84 19.59 5.19
C GLN A 186 6.60 18.15 4.74
N THR A 187 5.88 17.96 3.64
CA THR A 187 6.03 16.79 2.75
C THR A 187 5.78 17.24 1.30
N PRO A 188 6.51 16.69 0.33
CA PRO A 188 6.82 17.39 -0.91
C PRO A 188 5.73 17.25 -1.97
N LEU A 189 5.60 18.33 -2.73
CA LEU A 189 4.87 18.43 -3.98
C LEU A 189 5.32 17.37 -4.98
N GLY A 190 4.33 16.68 -5.56
CA GLY A 190 4.53 15.83 -6.72
C GLY A 190 3.22 15.45 -7.40
N LEU A 191 2.91 16.18 -8.48
CA LEU A 191 2.17 15.74 -9.67
C LEU A 191 0.62 15.81 -9.68
N SER A 192 0.16 16.77 -10.48
CA SER A 192 -0.98 16.72 -11.42
C SER A 192 -2.37 16.30 -10.91
N SER A 193 -3.24 17.30 -10.76
CA SER A 193 -4.71 17.23 -10.86
C SER A 193 -5.46 16.37 -9.83
N LEU A 194 -4.98 16.30 -8.59
CA LEU A 194 -5.64 15.51 -7.53
C LEU A 194 -6.52 16.41 -6.66
N VAL A 195 -7.78 16.58 -7.06
CA VAL A 195 -8.84 16.94 -6.11
C VAL A 195 -9.04 15.73 -5.19
N THR A 196 -8.28 15.66 -4.10
CA THR A 196 -8.43 14.59 -3.10
C THR A 196 -9.60 14.90 -2.17
N LEU A 197 -10.16 13.86 -1.54
CA LEU A 197 -11.21 14.00 -0.52
C LEU A 197 -10.86 15.04 0.56
N GLN A 198 -9.58 15.14 0.91
CA GLN A 198 -9.08 16.09 1.89
C GLN A 198 -9.20 17.55 1.43
N VAL A 199 -8.91 17.84 0.15
CA VAL A 199 -9.10 19.17 -0.44
C VAL A 199 -10.59 19.54 -0.42
N ILE A 200 -11.46 18.58 -0.73
CA ILE A 200 -12.92 18.78 -0.75
C ILE A 200 -13.45 19.13 0.64
N HIS A 201 -13.02 18.40 1.67
CA HIS A 201 -13.42 18.67 3.06
C HIS A 201 -12.89 20.01 3.55
N GLN A 202 -11.63 20.33 3.23
CA GLN A 202 -11.00 21.59 3.60
C GLN A 202 -11.72 22.80 2.96
N THR A 203 -12.05 22.73 1.67
CA THR A 203 -12.75 23.80 0.96
C THR A 203 -14.21 23.93 1.41
N ALA A 204 -14.88 22.80 1.68
CA ALA A 204 -16.23 22.83 2.23
C ALA A 204 -16.28 23.51 3.61
N ALA A 205 -15.33 23.18 4.50
CA ALA A 205 -15.22 23.83 5.80
C ALA A 205 -14.94 25.35 5.70
N GLN A 206 -14.04 25.76 4.78
CA GLN A 206 -13.76 27.19 4.54
C GLN A 206 -14.98 27.96 4.02
N LYS A 207 -15.82 27.30 3.21
CA LYS A 207 -17.04 27.89 2.63
C LYS A 207 -18.28 27.71 3.51
N GLY A 208 -18.15 27.10 4.70
CA GLY A 208 -19.24 26.90 5.66
C GLY A 208 -20.25 25.80 5.28
N TYR A 209 -19.82 24.81 4.49
CA TYR A 209 -20.64 23.65 4.12
C TYR A 209 -20.34 22.44 5.02
N ASN A 210 -21.38 21.81 5.56
CA ASN A 210 -21.28 20.53 6.25
C ASN A 210 -21.36 19.38 5.23
N VAL A 211 -20.29 18.58 5.12
CA VAL A 211 -20.20 17.45 4.18
C VAL A 211 -20.66 16.17 4.84
N THR A 212 -21.58 15.44 4.21
CA THR A 212 -22.06 14.12 4.67
C THR A 212 -22.10 13.15 3.51
N TYR A 213 -21.83 11.87 3.75
CA TYR A 213 -21.87 10.83 2.72
C TYR A 213 -22.92 9.78 3.06
N GLY A 214 -23.92 9.61 2.19
CA GLY A 214 -24.88 8.51 2.25
C GLY A 214 -24.42 7.38 1.34
N ALA A 215 -24.14 6.20 1.88
CA ALA A 215 -23.75 5.03 1.09
C ALA A 215 -24.87 4.00 1.05
N GLN A 216 -25.18 3.52 -0.14
CA GLN A 216 -26.10 2.42 -0.39
C GLN A 216 -25.42 1.38 -1.29
N SER A 217 -25.67 0.11 -1.03
CA SER A 217 -25.20 -0.99 -1.87
C SER A 217 -26.39 -1.72 -2.46
N GLU A 218 -26.36 -1.94 -3.76
CA GLU A 218 -27.40 -2.68 -4.49
C GLU A 218 -26.74 -3.67 -5.45
N GLY A 219 -27.31 -4.87 -5.59
CA GLY A 219 -26.83 -5.89 -6.53
C GLY A 219 -26.64 -7.27 -5.92
N LEU A 220 -26.10 -8.17 -6.73
CA LEU A 220 -25.86 -9.57 -6.35
C LEU A 220 -24.83 -9.65 -5.19
N PRO A 221 -24.96 -10.62 -4.26
CA PRO A 221 -24.07 -10.75 -3.11
C PRO A 221 -22.57 -10.82 -3.45
N HIS A 222 -22.24 -11.26 -4.66
CA HIS A 222 -20.87 -11.43 -5.16
C HIS A 222 -20.41 -10.29 -6.09
N ALA A 223 -21.25 -9.31 -6.39
CA ALA A 223 -20.93 -8.14 -7.21
C ALA A 223 -21.78 -6.91 -6.80
N PRO A 224 -21.62 -6.39 -5.56
CA PRO A 224 -22.40 -5.25 -5.11
C PRO A 224 -21.94 -3.96 -5.83
N THR A 225 -22.90 -3.21 -6.35
CA THR A 225 -22.69 -1.84 -6.84
C THR A 225 -22.95 -0.88 -5.69
N TRP A 226 -21.93 -0.10 -5.34
CA TRP A 226 -22.01 0.91 -4.29
C TRP A 226 -22.35 2.27 -4.91
N THR A 227 -23.44 2.85 -4.46
CA THR A 227 -23.86 4.21 -4.79
C THR A 227 -23.67 5.07 -3.55
N VAL A 228 -22.82 6.09 -3.66
CA VAL A 228 -22.55 7.05 -2.59
C VAL A 228 -23.01 8.43 -3.03
N GLN A 229 -23.82 9.08 -2.20
CA GLN A 229 -24.25 10.46 -2.39
C GLN A 229 -23.47 11.36 -1.43
N CYS A 230 -22.84 12.40 -1.96
CA CYS A 230 -22.21 13.47 -1.19
C CYS A 230 -23.24 14.58 -0.98
N LEU A 231 -23.53 14.91 0.27
CA LEU A 231 -24.46 15.96 0.65
C LEU A 231 -23.70 17.14 1.23
N PHE A 232 -23.97 18.35 0.75
CA PHE A 232 -23.52 19.61 1.33
C PHE A 232 -24.72 20.31 1.94
N ASN A 233 -24.69 20.59 3.25
CA ASN A 233 -25.82 21.19 3.99
C ASN A 233 -27.15 20.44 3.81
N GLY A 234 -27.10 19.11 3.64
CA GLY A 234 -28.29 18.26 3.43
C GLY A 234 -28.81 18.21 1.99
N GLN A 235 -28.20 18.93 1.04
CA GLN A 235 -28.52 18.84 -0.38
C GLN A 235 -27.52 17.96 -1.12
N VAL A 236 -28.00 17.08 -2.00
CA VAL A 236 -27.14 16.19 -2.80
C VAL A 236 -26.29 17.04 -3.76
N ALA A 237 -25.00 17.08 -3.49
CA ALA A 237 -24.00 17.83 -4.24
C ALA A 237 -23.36 16.98 -5.35
N GLY A 238 -23.26 15.66 -5.17
CA GLY A 238 -22.72 14.75 -6.17
C GLY A 238 -23.03 13.29 -5.84
N THR A 239 -23.08 12.42 -6.85
CA THR A 239 -23.40 10.99 -6.67
C THR A 239 -22.41 10.13 -7.43
N GLY A 240 -21.71 9.24 -6.73
CA GLY A 240 -20.73 8.33 -7.32
C GLY A 240 -21.18 6.88 -7.23
N THR A 241 -21.01 6.13 -8.31
CA THR A 241 -21.32 4.69 -8.39
C THR A 241 -20.06 3.90 -8.68
N ALA A 242 -19.76 2.87 -7.90
CA ALA A 242 -18.59 2.01 -8.14
C ALA A 242 -18.71 0.62 -7.54
N ARG A 243 -17.75 -0.26 -7.87
CA ARG A 243 -17.60 -1.61 -7.30
C ARG A 243 -17.16 -1.64 -5.83
N SER A 244 -16.81 -0.50 -5.24
CA SER A 244 -16.45 -0.39 -3.82
C SER A 244 -16.91 0.94 -3.23
N GLN A 245 -17.23 0.94 -1.94
CA GLN A 245 -17.68 2.14 -1.23
C GLN A 245 -16.65 3.27 -1.26
N LYS A 246 -15.35 2.93 -1.21
CA LYS A 246 -14.24 3.90 -1.26
C LYS A 246 -14.22 4.63 -2.61
N LEU A 247 -14.28 3.88 -3.70
CA LEU A 247 -14.23 4.43 -5.06
C LEU A 247 -15.49 5.24 -5.38
N ALA A 248 -16.65 4.75 -4.94
CA ALA A 248 -17.93 5.45 -5.08
C ALA A 248 -17.93 6.80 -4.32
N ARG A 249 -17.32 6.84 -3.13
CA ARG A 249 -17.19 8.07 -2.33
C ARG A 249 -16.27 9.09 -3.01
N GLU A 250 -15.15 8.64 -3.56
CA GLU A 250 -14.21 9.49 -4.28
C GLU A 250 -14.87 10.11 -5.52
N GLU A 251 -15.59 9.31 -6.29
CA GLU A 251 -16.34 9.78 -7.46
C GLU A 251 -17.47 10.74 -7.09
N ALA A 252 -18.22 10.47 -6.01
CA ALA A 252 -19.27 11.35 -5.50
C ALA A 252 -18.71 12.72 -5.09
N ALA A 253 -17.54 12.73 -4.45
CA ALA A 253 -16.89 13.93 -4.00
C ALA A 253 -16.32 14.74 -5.19
N ARG A 254 -15.73 14.07 -6.19
CA ARG A 254 -15.26 14.70 -7.43
C ARG A 254 -16.41 15.36 -8.19
N GLN A 255 -17.56 14.71 -8.30
CA GLN A 255 -18.75 15.32 -8.91
C GLN A 255 -19.25 16.52 -8.12
N ALA A 256 -19.28 16.44 -6.79
CA ALA A 256 -19.66 17.57 -5.94
C ALA A 256 -18.73 18.78 -6.11
N TRP A 257 -17.43 18.53 -6.26
CA TRP A 257 -16.42 19.56 -6.51
C TRP A 257 -16.64 20.30 -7.85
N ASN A 258 -16.98 19.56 -8.90
CA ASN A 258 -17.29 20.14 -10.22
C ASN A 258 -18.64 20.87 -10.22
N ALA A 259 -19.66 20.31 -9.59
CA ALA A 259 -21.01 20.91 -9.54
C ALA A 259 -21.03 22.27 -8.84
N TYR A 260 -20.22 22.44 -7.78
CA TYR A 260 -20.08 23.71 -7.07
C TYR A 260 -19.05 24.66 -7.69
N GLY A 261 -18.48 24.32 -8.85
CA GLY A 261 -17.52 25.15 -9.58
C GLY A 261 -16.20 25.35 -8.84
N TRP A 262 -15.80 24.41 -7.97
CA TRP A 262 -14.51 24.45 -7.29
C TRP A 262 -13.39 23.85 -8.15
N GLY A 263 -13.75 23.17 -9.25
CA GLY A 263 -12.83 22.63 -10.25
C GLY A 263 -12.29 23.69 -11.22
N PRO A 264 -11.14 23.42 -11.86
CA PRO A 264 -10.67 24.24 -12.97
C PRO A 264 -11.74 24.23 -14.07
N GLN A 265 -12.20 25.42 -14.45
CA GLN A 265 -13.07 25.59 -15.62
C GLN A 265 -12.24 25.20 -16.83
N VAL A 266 -12.70 24.18 -17.59
CA VAL A 266 -12.09 23.80 -18.87
C VAL A 266 -12.55 24.77 -19.94
#